data_AF-A0A7J3NUL4-F1
#
_entry.id   AF-A0A7J3NUL4-F1
#
_cell.length_a   1.000
_cell.length_b   1.000
_cell.length_c   1.000
_cell.angle_alpha   90.00
_cell.angle_beta   90.00
_cell.angle_gamma   90.00
#
_symmetry.space_group_name_H-M   'P 1'
#
loop_
_entity.id
_entity.type
_entity.pdbx_description
1 polymer ?
#
loop_
_entity_poly.entity_id
_entity_poly.type
_entity_poly.pdbx_seq_one_letter_code
_entity_poly.pdbx_strand_id
1 'polypeptide(L)'
;MKRFSERFNVTKYIIVTCDACNGYSIAKSCQKTKTCPYCGSKIILQNARKVASADSAEKATEILKKLKEKAATRDVKSTLKGYFKVSHKQ
;
A
#
# COMPACT_ATOMS: atom_id res chain seq x y z
N MET A 1 6.69 25.94 -18.63
CA MET A 1 5.85 26.27 -17.45
C MET A 1 5.76 25.05 -16.55
N LYS A 2 6.71 24.90 -15.61
CA LYS A 2 6.76 23.75 -14.68
C LYS A 2 5.82 24.07 -13.51
N ARG A 3 4.78 23.25 -13.35
CA ARG A 3 3.70 23.39 -12.35
C ARG A 3 4.28 23.66 -10.96
N PHE A 4 3.91 24.83 -10.41
CA PHE A 4 4.18 25.27 -9.05
C PHE A 4 3.86 24.13 -8.07
N SER A 5 4.94 23.63 -7.49
CA SER A 5 5.09 22.45 -6.66
C SER A 5 4.26 22.53 -5.39
N GLU A 6 3.71 21.36 -5.01
CA GLU A 6 3.48 20.89 -3.65
C GLU A 6 3.24 21.94 -2.55
N ARG A 7 1.98 22.37 -2.43
CA ARG A 7 1.43 22.91 -1.18
C ARG A 7 1.69 21.88 -0.07
N PHE A 8 2.51 22.25 0.93
CA PHE A 8 2.81 21.49 2.14
C PHE A 8 1.52 21.02 2.84
N ASN A 9 1.03 19.86 2.42
CA ASN A 9 0.09 19.08 3.18
C ASN A 9 0.81 17.76 3.37
N VAL A 10 1.33 17.54 4.58
CA VAL A 10 2.07 16.33 4.96
C VAL A 10 1.14 15.16 4.65
N THR A 11 1.29 14.60 3.46
CA THR A 11 0.31 13.69 2.89
C THR A 11 0.61 12.35 3.51
N LYS A 12 0.11 12.12 4.72
CA LYS A 12 0.26 10.82 5.37
C LYS A 12 -0.45 9.77 4.51
N TYR A 13 0.29 8.74 4.18
CA TYR A 13 -0.20 7.56 3.49
C TYR A 13 -0.63 6.52 4.52
N ILE A 14 -1.71 5.83 4.25
CA ILE A 14 -2.18 4.70 5.06
C ILE A 14 -2.29 3.48 4.15
N ILE A 15 -1.90 2.33 4.68
CA ILE A 15 -2.09 1.04 4.06
C ILE A 15 -3.32 0.43 4.69
N VAL A 16 -4.34 0.15 3.87
CA VAL A 16 -5.60 -0.45 4.29
C VAL A 16 -5.82 -1.77 3.56
N THR A 17 -6.57 -2.68 4.18
CA THR A 17 -7.07 -3.89 3.52
C THR A 17 -8.48 -3.66 2.99
N CYS A 18 -8.75 -4.16 1.80
CA CYS A 18 -10.11 -4.24 1.29
C CYS A 18 -10.85 -5.38 1.98
N ASP A 19 -12.02 -5.11 2.55
CA ASP A 19 -12.86 -6.14 3.19
C ASP A 19 -13.40 -7.16 2.17
N ALA A 20 -13.70 -6.72 0.95
CA ALA A 20 -14.25 -7.57 -0.09
C ALA A 20 -13.25 -8.54 -0.73
N CYS A 21 -12.00 -8.13 -0.92
CA CYS A 21 -10.99 -8.95 -1.65
C CYS A 21 -9.71 -9.22 -0.86
N ASN A 22 -9.63 -8.78 0.40
CA ASN A 22 -8.45 -8.87 1.27
C ASN A 22 -7.15 -8.28 0.68
N GLY A 23 -7.26 -7.48 -0.38
CA GLY A 23 -6.13 -6.84 -1.03
C GLY A 23 -5.62 -5.64 -0.23
N TYR A 24 -4.30 -5.48 -0.16
CA TYR A 24 -3.67 -4.30 0.43
C TYR A 24 -3.64 -3.14 -0.57
N SER A 25 -4.05 -1.95 -0.13
CA SER A 25 -4.03 -0.73 -0.93
C SER A 25 -3.46 0.45 -0.16
N ILE A 26 -2.65 1.26 -0.84
CA ILE A 26 -2.15 2.54 -0.31
C ILE A 26 -3.19 3.62 -0.60
N ALA A 27 -3.56 4.38 0.43
CA ALA A 27 -4.45 5.52 0.33
C ALA A 27 -3.85 6.74 1.02
N LYS A 28 -4.24 7.94 0.58
CA LYS A 28 -3.90 9.18 1.30
C LYS A 28 -4.88 9.32 2.46
N SER A 29 -4.36 9.66 3.64
CA SER A 29 -5.14 9.84 4.88
C SER A 29 -6.21 10.93 4.78
N CYS A 30 -6.02 11.95 3.93
CA CYS A 30 -7.00 13.01 3.72
C CYS A 30 -8.24 12.57 2.91
N GLN A 31 -8.24 11.38 2.31
CA GLN A 31 -9.37 10.89 1.52
C GLN A 31 -10.36 10.16 2.42
N LYS A 32 -11.67 10.32 2.17
CA LYS A 32 -12.73 9.62 2.93
C LYS A 32 -12.94 8.20 2.42
N THR A 33 -12.88 8.02 1.10
CA THR A 33 -13.16 6.75 0.43
C THR A 33 -12.16 6.52 -0.70
N LYS A 34 -11.85 5.26 -0.98
CA LYS A 34 -11.03 4.85 -2.13
C LYS A 34 -11.69 3.65 -2.81
N THR A 35 -11.80 3.68 -4.12
CA THR A 35 -12.21 2.49 -4.89
C THR A 35 -11.05 1.50 -4.93
N CYS A 36 -11.32 0.25 -4.57
CA CYS A 36 -10.34 -0.82 -4.65
C CYS A 36 -9.97 -1.06 -6.13
N PRO A 37 -8.68 -0.95 -6.52
CA PRO A 37 -8.26 -1.20 -7.89
C PRO A 37 -8.35 -2.69 -8.28
N TYR A 38 -8.52 -3.58 -7.30
CA TYR A 38 -8.57 -5.03 -7.54
C TYR A 38 -9.99 -5.53 -7.81
N CYS A 39 -10.96 -5.16 -6.98
CA CYS A 39 -12.34 -5.67 -7.05
C CYS A 39 -13.40 -4.60 -7.33
N GLY A 40 -13.01 -3.32 -7.45
CA GLY A 40 -13.95 -2.22 -7.66
C GLY A 40 -14.78 -1.82 -6.43
N SER A 41 -14.64 -2.50 -5.29
CA SER A 41 -15.39 -2.18 -4.06
C SER A 41 -14.99 -0.82 -3.49
N LYS A 42 -15.95 -0.08 -2.93
CA LYS A 42 -15.69 1.20 -2.25
C LYS A 42 -15.16 0.96 -0.83
N ILE A 43 -13.91 1.31 -0.59
CA ILE A 43 -13.25 1.21 0.72
C ILE A 43 -13.44 2.54 1.45
N ILE A 44 -14.17 2.52 2.57
CA ILE A 44 -14.31 3.70 3.44
C ILE A 44 -13.07 3.77 4.33
N LEU A 45 -12.16 4.72 4.08
CA LEU A 45 -10.85 4.78 4.76
C LEU A 45 -10.95 5.08 6.26
N GLN A 46 -12.04 5.69 6.69
CA GLN A 46 -12.33 5.90 8.11
C GLN A 46 -12.64 4.59 8.84
N ASN A 47 -13.37 3.67 8.17
CA ASN A 47 -13.83 2.41 8.75
C ASN A 47 -13.00 1.19 8.31
N ALA A 48 -12.12 1.37 7.32
CA ALA A 48 -11.27 0.31 6.81
C ALA A 48 -10.20 -0.08 7.82
N ARG A 49 -9.85 -1.36 7.85
CA ARG A 49 -8.77 -1.88 8.69
C ARG A 49 -7.43 -1.30 8.20
N LYS A 50 -6.87 -0.41 9.01
CA LYS A 50 -5.55 0.21 8.78
C LYS A 50 -4.48 -0.76 9.27
N VAL A 51 -3.58 -1.13 8.37
CA VAL A 51 -2.48 -2.06 8.66
C VAL A 51 -1.20 -1.31 8.99
N ALA A 52 -0.99 -0.17 8.36
CA ALA A 52 0.16 0.68 8.61
C ALA A 52 -0.08 2.11 8.11
N SER A 53 0.78 3.03 8.54
CA SER A 53 0.82 4.42 8.09
C SER A 53 2.24 4.83 7.76
N ALA A 54 2.41 5.73 6.79
CA ALA A 54 3.68 6.24 6.33
C ALA A 54 3.57 7.73 6.05
N ASP A 55 4.67 8.46 6.23
CA ASP A 55 4.72 9.89 5.95
C ASP A 55 5.01 10.19 4.47
N SER A 56 5.51 9.21 3.72
CA SER A 56 5.93 9.35 2.33
C SER A 56 5.48 8.16 1.49
N ALA A 57 5.29 8.39 0.18
CA ALA A 57 4.84 7.36 -0.77
C ALA A 57 5.85 6.20 -0.89
N GLU A 58 7.16 6.50 -0.80
CA GLU A 58 8.24 5.51 -0.84
C GLU A 58 8.16 4.55 0.34
N LYS A 59 8.09 5.10 1.57
CA LYS A 59 7.90 4.29 2.80
C LYS A 59 6.60 3.48 2.74
N ALA A 60 5.51 4.05 2.23
CA ALA A 60 4.25 3.33 2.07
C ALA A 60 4.39 2.11 1.14
N THR A 61 5.13 2.27 0.05
CA THR A 61 5.41 1.21 -0.92
C THR A 61 6.32 0.13 -0.33
N GLU A 62 7.36 0.51 0.41
CA GLU A 62 8.23 -0.43 1.09
C GLU A 62 7.46 -1.27 2.12
N ILE A 63 6.61 -0.63 2.92
CA ILE A 63 5.75 -1.31 3.88
C ILE A 63 4.77 -2.24 3.14
N LEU A 64 4.15 -1.79 2.04
CA LEU A 64 3.25 -2.62 1.25
C LEU A 64 3.93 -3.88 0.69
N LYS A 65 5.17 -3.74 0.18
CA LYS A 65 5.99 -4.88 -0.28
C LYS A 65 6.23 -5.86 0.86
N LYS A 66 6.74 -5.37 2.00
CA LYS A 66 6.99 -6.17 3.20
C LYS A 66 5.72 -6.87 3.71
N LEU A 67 4.55 -6.23 3.61
CA LEU A 67 3.26 -6.83 3.98
C LEU A 67 2.86 -7.97 3.03
N LYS A 68 3.03 -7.79 1.72
CA LYS A 68 2.78 -8.85 0.74
C LYS A 68 3.74 -10.02 0.93
N GLU A 69 5.01 -9.74 1.18
CA GLU A 69 6.03 -10.76 1.49
C GLU A 69 5.68 -11.52 2.77
N LYS A 70 5.30 -10.83 3.85
CA LYS A 70 4.89 -11.47 5.12
C LYS A 70 3.59 -12.26 5.00
N ALA A 71 2.65 -11.81 4.18
CA ALA A 71 1.43 -12.55 3.89
C ALA A 71 1.78 -13.85 3.14
N ALA A 72 2.71 -13.79 2.18
CA ALA A 72 3.20 -14.99 1.50
C ALA A 72 3.96 -15.93 2.46
N THR A 73 4.76 -15.42 3.40
CA THR A 73 5.58 -16.29 4.28
C THR A 73 4.84 -16.91 5.46
N ARG A 74 3.72 -16.34 5.92
CA ARG A 74 2.92 -16.96 7.00
C ARG A 74 2.19 -18.23 6.56
N ASP A 75 1.85 -18.34 5.28
CA ASP A 75 1.39 -19.58 4.65
C ASP A 75 2.55 -20.48 4.19
N VAL A 76 3.80 -19.99 4.29
CA VAL A 76 4.97 -20.61 3.67
C VAL A 76 6.13 -20.70 4.66
N LYS A 77 6.02 -21.64 5.61
CA LYS A 77 7.21 -22.36 6.09
C LYS A 77 7.81 -23.28 5.01
N SER A 78 7.23 -23.37 3.80
CA SER A 78 7.53 -24.47 2.86
C SER A 78 8.13 -24.09 1.50
N THR A 79 8.28 -22.83 1.10
CA THR A 79 8.62 -22.51 -0.30
C THR A 79 9.17 -21.08 -0.46
N LEU A 80 9.96 -20.81 -1.49
CA LEU A 80 10.39 -19.46 -1.89
C LEU A 80 11.59 -18.86 -1.14
N LYS A 81 12.62 -19.68 -1.04
CA LYS A 81 13.94 -19.36 -1.61
C LYS A 81 13.76 -18.94 -3.09
N GLY A 82 13.28 -17.73 -3.39
CA GLY A 82 12.88 -17.44 -4.78
C GLY A 82 12.38 -16.04 -5.17
N TYR A 83 12.46 -15.01 -4.32
CA TYR A 83 12.10 -13.64 -4.74
C TYR A 83 13.21 -12.63 -4.43
N PHE A 84 14.42 -12.96 -4.87
CA PHE A 84 15.54 -12.01 -4.95
C PHE A 84 15.98 -11.92 -6.41
N LYS A 85 15.47 -10.93 -7.14
CA LYS A 85 16.12 -10.22 -8.27
C LYS A 85 15.06 -9.36 -8.98
N VAL A 86 14.89 -8.12 -8.54
CA VAL A 86 14.54 -7.04 -9.47
C VAL A 86 15.82 -6.29 -9.75
N SER A 87 16.38 -6.64 -10.91
CA SER A 87 17.57 -6.08 -11.52
C SER A 87 17.49 -4.56 -11.61
N HIS A 88 18.40 -3.86 -10.94
CA HIS A 88 18.84 -2.55 -11.42
C HIS A 88 19.83 -2.82 -12.55
N LYS A 89 19.36 -2.66 -13.79
CA LYS A 89 20.21 -2.55 -14.96
C LYS A 89 20.27 -1.07 -15.31
N GLN A 90 21.41 -0.44 -15.10
CA GLN A 90 21.87 0.67 -15.92
C GLN A 90 23.35 0.41 -16.20
#